data_AF-A0A4D4L6K4-F1
#
_entry.id   AF-A0A4D4L6K4-F1
#
_cell.length_a   1.000
_cell.length_b   1.000
_cell.length_c   1.000
_cell.angle_alpha   90.00
_cell.angle_beta   90.00
_cell.angle_gamma   90.00
#
_symmetry.space_group_name_H-M   'P 1'
#
loop_
_entity.id
_entity.type
_entity.pdbx_description
1 polymer ?
#
loop_
_entity_poly.entity_id
_entity_poly.type
_entity_poly.pdbx_seq_one_letter_code
_entity_poly.pdbx_strand_id
1 'polypeptide(L)'
;MDAVARSPLHPSGPKTAGAGASVAVGGDAGGQLLGGVSAFQRHTAPLVRDELARLAREGQRPSQLFLTCADSRLVTSMITSSGPGDLFTVRNVGNLVPPPGSDDSCDSVGAAIEYAVEVLKISSITVCGHSGCGAMQALLDSSAPVRTPLRPGTSGGGAEASGEPGASIGRPGSSPDGERTPLERWLRHGRPALARMERIGRLGRGEVALSSRAIADEVERLALVNVRQQLDHLMEHACVAQRVAEGGLALHGMYFQVAEAQAYVLDAGTGRFLPVRPDHGAPMPVCLAATAAPTRPGRGHSGVAERGGDPSQGALELGR
;
A
#
# COMPACT_ATOMS: atom_id res chain seq x y z
N MET A 1 -22.32 74.62 18.15
CA MET A 1 -21.78 73.55 19.01
C MET A 1 -22.46 72.27 18.59
N ASP A 2 -21.62 71.30 18.20
CA ASP A 2 -21.85 69.90 17.87
C ASP A 2 -22.95 69.47 16.88
N ALA A 3 -22.49 69.06 15.70
CA ALA A 3 -23.16 68.03 14.91
C ALA A 3 -22.11 67.19 14.18
N VAL A 4 -22.12 65.90 14.52
CA VAL A 4 -21.31 64.80 14.02
C VAL A 4 -21.68 64.46 12.58
N ALA A 5 -20.68 64.26 11.70
CA ALA A 5 -20.87 63.62 10.39
C ALA A 5 -19.73 62.64 10.09
N ARG A 6 -20.12 61.48 9.57
CA ARG A 6 -19.39 60.21 9.50
C ARG A 6 -18.39 60.15 8.34
N SER A 7 -17.26 59.47 8.55
CA SER A 7 -16.39 58.97 7.47
C SER A 7 -16.65 57.47 7.21
N PRO A 8 -16.64 56.98 5.97
CA PRO A 8 -16.78 55.56 5.66
C PRO A 8 -15.42 54.84 5.75
N LEU A 9 -15.39 53.73 6.50
CA LEU A 9 -14.26 52.81 6.60
C LEU A 9 -14.32 51.78 5.44
N HIS A 10 -13.22 51.69 4.69
CA HIS A 10 -12.93 50.57 3.79
C HIS A 10 -12.56 49.31 4.62
N PRO A 11 -13.05 48.11 4.27
CA PRO A 11 -12.58 46.88 4.90
C PRO A 11 -11.30 46.37 4.22
N SER A 12 -10.19 46.42 4.97
CA SER A 12 -8.92 45.77 4.63
C SER A 12 -9.04 44.26 4.87
N GLY A 13 -8.90 43.46 3.81
CA GLY A 13 -8.89 41.99 3.91
C GLY A 13 -7.67 41.44 4.67
N PRO A 14 -7.77 40.26 5.29
CA PRO A 14 -6.68 39.67 6.05
C PRO A 14 -5.59 39.15 5.11
N LYS A 15 -4.35 39.60 5.35
CA LYS A 15 -3.14 39.12 4.67
C LYS A 15 -2.82 37.69 5.11
N THR A 16 -2.67 36.80 4.13
CA THR A 16 -2.15 35.43 4.29
C THR A 16 -0.65 35.48 4.57
N ALA A 17 -0.22 34.94 5.70
CA ALA A 17 1.19 34.64 5.98
C ALA A 17 1.29 33.21 6.51
N GLY A 18 1.50 32.25 5.60
CA GLY A 18 1.93 30.89 5.92
C GLY A 18 3.44 30.79 5.73
N ALA A 19 4.20 31.14 6.77
CA ALA A 19 5.62 30.85 6.84
C ALA A 19 5.82 29.76 7.89
N GLY A 20 6.43 28.65 7.46
CA GLY A 20 6.76 27.51 8.32
C GLY A 20 7.68 27.94 9.46
N ALA A 21 7.34 27.50 10.67
CA ALA A 21 8.22 27.57 11.82
C ALA A 21 8.53 26.12 12.25
N SER A 22 9.77 25.69 12.02
CA SER A 22 10.31 24.51 12.68
C SER A 22 10.43 24.81 14.17
N VAL A 23 9.70 24.09 15.01
CA VAL A 23 9.81 24.20 16.46
C VAL A 23 11.03 23.40 16.92
N ALA A 24 11.91 24.06 17.67
CA ALA A 24 13.15 23.52 18.19
C ALA A 24 12.94 22.28 19.08
N VAL A 25 13.86 21.31 18.93
CA VAL A 25 13.93 20.04 19.64
C VAL A 25 14.48 20.29 21.05
N GLY A 26 13.67 20.03 22.07
CA GLY A 26 14.08 20.16 23.47
C GLY A 26 12.97 19.94 24.49
N GLY A 27 12.01 19.07 24.20
CA GLY A 27 10.93 18.71 25.12
C GLY A 27 10.72 17.20 25.12
N ASP A 28 10.43 16.64 26.29
CA ASP A 28 9.97 15.26 26.48
C ASP A 28 9.05 14.83 25.33
N ALA A 29 9.35 13.69 24.68
CA ALA A 29 8.58 13.18 23.56
C ALA A 29 7.08 13.02 23.90
N GLY A 30 6.76 12.77 25.18
CA GLY A 30 5.38 12.80 25.70
C GLY A 30 4.75 14.19 25.66
N GLY A 31 5.52 15.22 26.01
CA GLY A 31 5.12 16.63 25.92
C GLY A 31 4.91 17.11 24.48
N GLN A 32 5.65 16.57 23.51
CA GLN A 32 5.48 16.90 22.09
C GLN A 32 4.14 16.39 21.53
N LEU A 33 3.75 15.15 21.84
CA LEU A 33 2.45 14.60 21.42
C LEU A 33 1.29 15.35 22.06
N LEU A 34 1.33 15.53 23.39
CA LEU A 34 0.28 16.26 24.12
C LEU A 34 0.20 17.72 23.67
N GLY A 35 1.33 18.36 23.37
CA GLY A 35 1.39 19.69 22.76
C GLY A 35 0.72 19.73 21.39
N GLY A 36 0.96 18.72 20.55
CA GLY A 36 0.30 18.57 19.25
C GLY A 36 -1.22 18.38 19.37
N VAL A 37 -1.68 17.54 20.29
CA VAL A 37 -3.12 17.34 20.56
C VAL A 37 -3.76 18.63 21.09
N SER A 38 -3.06 19.36 21.96
CA SER A 38 -3.52 20.67 22.44
C SER A 38 -3.61 21.70 21.31
N ALA A 39 -2.66 21.71 20.37
CA ALA A 39 -2.72 22.56 19.18
C ALA A 39 -3.91 22.17 18.27
N PHE A 40 -4.16 20.87 18.07
CA PHE A 40 -5.34 20.40 17.33
C PHE A 40 -6.63 20.92 17.97
N GLN A 41 -6.80 20.76 19.29
CA GLN A 41 -8.02 21.22 19.98
C GLN A 41 -8.24 22.74 19.86
N ARG A 42 -7.15 23.52 19.90
CA ARG A 42 -7.21 24.98 19.81
C ARG A 42 -7.47 25.50 18.40
N HIS A 43 -6.89 24.87 17.38
CA HIS A 43 -6.82 25.47 16.03
C HIS A 43 -7.55 24.67 14.96
N THR A 44 -7.48 23.34 15.01
CA THR A 44 -8.02 22.48 13.94
C THR A 44 -9.41 21.95 14.28
N ALA A 45 -9.64 21.54 15.53
CA ALA A 45 -10.90 20.95 15.96
C ALA A 45 -12.12 21.83 15.65
N PRO A 46 -12.11 23.16 15.88
CA PRO A 46 -13.25 24.01 15.51
C PRO A 46 -13.57 24.00 14.01
N LEU A 47 -12.58 23.78 13.15
CA LEU A 47 -12.74 23.78 11.69
C LEU A 47 -13.29 22.46 11.16
N VAL A 48 -13.02 21.34 11.84
CA VAL A 48 -13.43 19.99 11.38
C VAL A 48 -14.59 19.39 12.17
N ARG A 49 -15.02 20.04 13.26
CA ARG A 49 -16.01 19.48 14.19
C ARG A 49 -17.34 19.14 13.53
N ASP A 50 -17.84 20.01 12.66
CA ASP A 50 -19.13 19.81 12.00
C ASP A 50 -19.08 18.59 11.07
N GLU A 51 -17.99 18.45 10.32
CA GLU A 51 -17.79 17.32 9.42
C GLU A 51 -17.59 16.00 10.19
N LEU A 52 -16.77 16.00 11.25
CA LEU A 52 -16.62 14.82 12.11
C LEU A 52 -17.92 14.44 12.81
N ALA A 53 -18.73 15.41 13.24
CA ALA A 53 -20.04 15.16 13.84
C ALA A 53 -21.02 14.58 12.81
N ARG A 54 -20.96 15.03 11.55
CA ARG A 54 -21.72 14.45 10.45
C ARG A 54 -21.32 12.99 10.21
N LEU A 55 -20.02 12.71 10.04
CA LEU A 55 -19.49 11.36 9.85
C LEU A 55 -19.81 10.42 11.03
N ALA A 56 -19.80 10.93 12.27
CA ALA A 56 -20.16 10.15 13.44
C ALA A 56 -21.65 9.73 13.44
N ARG A 57 -22.54 10.55 12.86
CA ARG A 57 -23.98 10.24 12.76
C ARG A 57 -24.32 9.39 11.53
N GLU A 58 -23.69 9.66 10.40
CA GLU A 58 -24.07 9.10 9.10
C GLU A 58 -23.20 7.90 8.69
N GLY A 59 -22.06 7.70 9.37
CA GLY A 59 -21.05 6.72 9.01
C GLY A 59 -20.08 7.21 7.92
N GLN A 60 -19.00 6.46 7.73
CA GLN A 60 -18.01 6.71 6.69
C GLN A 60 -18.45 6.12 5.34
N ARG A 61 -18.08 6.78 4.23
CA ARG A 61 -18.27 6.29 2.86
C ARG A 61 -17.04 6.56 2.00
N PRO A 62 -15.87 6.00 2.36
CA PRO A 62 -14.66 6.22 1.60
C PRO A 62 -14.81 5.67 0.19
N SER A 63 -14.21 6.35 -0.78
CA SER A 63 -14.19 5.87 -2.17
C SER A 63 -13.14 4.78 -2.39
N GLN A 64 -12.14 4.71 -1.51
CA GLN A 64 -10.95 3.91 -1.73
C GLN A 64 -10.32 3.35 -0.45
N LEU A 65 -9.68 2.18 -0.57
CA LEU A 65 -8.72 1.67 0.40
C LEU A 65 -7.30 2.09 0.00
N PHE A 66 -6.60 2.79 0.88
CA PHE A 66 -5.19 3.14 0.71
C PHE A 66 -4.32 2.28 1.64
N LEU A 67 -3.57 1.34 1.05
CA LEU A 67 -2.68 0.43 1.77
C LEU A 67 -1.23 0.87 1.59
N THR A 68 -0.56 1.28 2.67
CA THR A 68 0.80 1.82 2.61
C THR A 68 1.65 1.42 3.81
N CYS A 69 2.89 1.92 3.86
CA CYS A 69 3.83 1.59 4.90
C CYS A 69 3.51 2.33 6.20
N ALA A 70 3.85 1.71 7.33
CA ALA A 70 3.86 2.32 8.65
C ALA A 70 4.97 3.39 8.83
N ASP A 71 5.85 3.56 7.83
CA ASP A 71 6.90 4.57 7.79
C ASP A 71 6.35 5.97 8.13
N SER A 72 6.98 6.65 9.09
CA SER A 72 6.51 7.92 9.64
C SER A 72 6.54 9.08 8.65
N ARG A 73 7.27 8.93 7.52
CA ARG A 73 7.33 9.94 6.45
C ARG A 73 6.12 9.85 5.51
N LEU A 74 5.32 8.78 5.60
CA LEU A 74 4.15 8.56 4.76
C LEU A 74 2.90 9.06 5.50
N VAL A 75 2.50 10.30 5.19
CA VAL A 75 1.27 10.93 5.68
C VAL A 75 0.24 10.87 4.55
N THR A 76 -0.65 9.87 4.59
CA THR A 76 -1.55 9.54 3.47
C THR A 76 -2.42 10.72 3.06
N SER A 77 -3.13 11.34 4.00
CA SER A 77 -4.00 12.50 3.74
C SER A 77 -3.27 13.69 3.12
N MET A 78 -1.99 13.88 3.43
CA MET A 78 -1.18 14.94 2.82
C MET A 78 -0.84 14.61 1.36
N ILE A 79 -0.39 13.38 1.10
CA ILE A 79 0.05 12.96 -0.24
C ILE A 79 -1.14 12.91 -1.22
N THR A 80 -2.34 12.57 -0.73
CA THR A 80 -3.55 12.44 -1.55
C THR A 80 -4.49 13.64 -1.47
N SER A 81 -4.16 14.66 -0.66
CA SER A 81 -5.05 15.80 -0.36
C SER A 81 -6.44 15.38 0.12
N SER A 82 -6.52 14.34 0.97
CA SER A 82 -7.78 13.75 1.44
C SER A 82 -8.21 14.27 2.81
N GLY A 83 -9.50 14.49 2.98
CA GLY A 83 -10.15 14.86 4.24
C GLY A 83 -10.67 13.66 5.05
N PRO A 84 -11.30 13.92 6.21
CA PRO A 84 -11.93 12.88 7.01
C PRO A 84 -13.00 12.11 6.22
N GLY A 85 -12.93 10.78 6.25
CA GLY A 85 -13.91 9.92 5.58
C GLY A 85 -13.64 9.60 4.11
N ASP A 86 -12.67 10.26 3.46
CA ASP A 86 -12.34 10.04 2.04
C ASP A 86 -11.62 8.71 1.78
N LEU A 87 -10.71 8.33 2.70
CA LEU A 87 -9.85 7.15 2.60
C LEU A 87 -10.12 6.17 3.75
N PHE A 88 -10.30 4.89 3.40
CA PHE A 88 -10.09 3.81 4.36
C PHE A 88 -8.60 3.41 4.31
N THR A 89 -7.86 3.55 5.41
CA THR A 89 -6.38 3.42 5.35
C THR A 89 -5.89 2.21 6.14
N VAL A 90 -5.02 1.41 5.53
CA VAL A 90 -4.24 0.36 6.21
C VAL A 90 -2.77 0.72 6.14
N ARG A 91 -2.11 0.78 7.30
CA ARG A 91 -0.66 1.04 7.40
C ARG A 91 0.01 -0.10 8.13
N ASN A 92 0.93 -0.79 7.46
CA ASN A 92 1.72 -1.87 8.06
C ASN A 92 3.18 -1.81 7.60
N VAL A 93 4.06 -2.59 8.22
CA VAL A 93 5.50 -2.56 7.90
C VAL A 93 5.73 -3.12 6.50
N GLY A 94 6.09 -2.28 5.53
CA GLY A 94 6.39 -2.69 4.15
C GLY A 94 5.18 -2.82 3.23
N ASN A 95 4.01 -2.29 3.61
CA ASN A 95 2.79 -2.26 2.80
C ASN A 95 2.41 -3.64 2.23
N LEU A 96 2.53 -4.69 3.04
CA LEU A 96 2.34 -6.08 2.65
C LEU A 96 0.88 -6.50 2.77
N VAL A 97 0.47 -7.37 1.84
CA VAL A 97 -0.84 -8.02 1.81
C VAL A 97 -0.59 -9.52 1.95
N PRO A 98 -0.92 -10.14 3.09
CA PRO A 98 -0.92 -11.59 3.20
C PRO A 98 -1.94 -12.22 2.23
N PRO A 99 -1.59 -13.30 1.52
CA PRO A 99 -2.56 -14.14 0.84
C PRO A 99 -3.61 -14.71 1.81
N PRO A 100 -4.84 -15.02 1.36
CA PRO A 100 -5.84 -15.67 2.19
C PRO A 100 -5.33 -17.00 2.76
N GLY A 101 -5.64 -17.29 4.03
CA GLY A 101 -5.25 -18.55 4.69
C GLY A 101 -3.75 -18.73 4.92
N SER A 102 -2.94 -17.66 4.80
CA SER A 102 -1.48 -17.75 4.93
C SER A 102 -0.97 -17.87 6.38
N ASP A 103 -1.86 -17.72 7.39
CA ASP A 103 -1.70 -18.00 8.85
C ASP A 103 -2.84 -17.33 9.64
N ASP A 104 -3.56 -18.07 10.49
CA ASP A 104 -4.69 -17.59 11.30
C ASP A 104 -4.33 -16.41 12.25
N SER A 105 -3.04 -16.16 12.49
CA SER A 105 -2.58 -15.03 13.31
C SER A 105 -2.49 -13.69 12.59
N CYS A 106 -2.72 -13.63 11.27
CA CYS A 106 -2.49 -12.44 10.44
C CYS A 106 -3.75 -11.90 9.72
N ASP A 107 -4.92 -12.02 10.35
CA ASP A 107 -6.21 -11.68 9.72
C ASP A 107 -6.52 -10.17 9.65
N SER A 108 -5.77 -9.31 10.33
CA SER A 108 -6.09 -7.87 10.38
C SER A 108 -6.13 -7.20 8.99
N VAL A 109 -5.22 -7.57 8.09
CA VAL A 109 -5.19 -7.01 6.73
C VAL A 109 -6.31 -7.60 5.87
N GLY A 110 -6.54 -8.91 5.95
CA GLY A 110 -7.64 -9.58 5.24
C GLY A 110 -9.00 -9.02 5.66
N ALA A 111 -9.24 -8.90 6.97
CA ALA A 111 -10.47 -8.32 7.52
C ALA A 111 -10.66 -6.85 7.07
N ALA A 112 -9.59 -6.07 7.00
CA ALA A 112 -9.67 -4.69 6.50
C ALA A 112 -10.01 -4.64 5.01
N ILE A 113 -9.44 -5.53 4.19
CA ILE A 113 -9.77 -5.67 2.77
C ILE A 113 -11.23 -6.06 2.60
N GLU A 114 -11.68 -7.11 3.29
CA GLU A 114 -13.06 -7.61 3.22
C GLU A 114 -14.05 -6.53 3.67
N TYR A 115 -13.79 -5.86 4.79
CA TYR A 115 -14.65 -4.77 5.26
C TYR A 115 -14.72 -3.62 4.26
N ALA A 116 -13.60 -3.23 3.67
CA ALA A 116 -13.58 -2.13 2.70
C ALA A 116 -14.36 -2.50 1.42
N VAL A 117 -14.18 -3.72 0.92
CA VAL A 117 -14.80 -4.19 -0.33
C VAL A 117 -16.28 -4.54 -0.12
N GLU A 118 -16.61 -5.26 0.94
CA GLU A 118 -17.94 -5.83 1.14
C GLU A 118 -18.87 -4.97 1.99
N VAL A 119 -18.34 -4.20 2.95
CA VAL A 119 -19.16 -3.35 3.82
C VAL A 119 -19.16 -1.91 3.33
N LEU A 120 -17.97 -1.33 3.11
CA LEU A 120 -17.85 0.06 2.68
C LEU A 120 -18.10 0.25 1.16
N LYS A 121 -18.08 -0.84 0.38
CA LYS A 121 -18.31 -0.86 -1.06
C LYS A 121 -17.44 0.16 -1.80
N ILE A 122 -16.16 0.25 -1.44
CA ILE A 122 -15.17 1.09 -2.12
C ILE A 122 -15.11 0.77 -3.62
N SER A 123 -14.73 1.76 -4.43
CA SER A 123 -14.55 1.62 -5.88
C SER A 123 -13.09 1.40 -6.29
N SER A 124 -12.12 1.61 -5.38
CA SER A 124 -10.71 1.35 -5.69
C SER A 124 -9.84 0.96 -4.50
N ILE A 125 -8.77 0.20 -4.75
CA ILE A 125 -7.70 -0.09 -3.78
C ILE A 125 -6.37 0.40 -4.35
N THR A 126 -5.61 1.16 -3.57
CA THR A 126 -4.25 1.57 -3.90
C THR A 126 -3.24 0.90 -2.97
N VAL A 127 -2.25 0.21 -3.52
CA VAL A 127 -1.05 -0.22 -2.77
C VAL A 127 0.07 0.77 -3.03
N CYS A 128 0.52 1.47 -1.99
CA CYS A 128 1.56 2.48 -2.09
C CYS A 128 2.86 2.04 -1.39
N GLY A 129 3.89 1.76 -2.20
CA GLY A 129 5.28 1.64 -1.74
C GLY A 129 5.97 3.00 -1.63
N HIS A 130 7.19 3.03 -1.12
CA HIS A 130 7.96 4.26 -1.01
C HIS A 130 9.48 4.04 -1.03
N SER A 131 10.24 5.10 -1.28
CA SER A 131 11.71 5.08 -1.23
C SER A 131 12.26 4.87 0.18
N GLY A 132 13.43 4.22 0.27
CA GLY A 132 14.12 3.99 1.54
C GLY A 132 13.27 3.22 2.55
N CYS A 133 12.50 2.24 2.09
CA CYS A 133 11.61 1.45 2.94
C CYS A 133 12.42 0.48 3.82
N GLY A 134 12.38 0.69 5.14
CA GLY A 134 13.11 -0.15 6.10
C GLY A 134 12.72 -1.63 6.06
N ALA A 135 11.47 -1.96 5.71
CA ALA A 135 11.02 -3.34 5.54
C ALA A 135 11.68 -4.01 4.33
N MET A 136 11.84 -3.28 3.23
CA MET A 136 12.49 -3.78 2.01
C MET A 136 14.01 -3.95 2.24
N GLN A 137 14.62 -3.03 2.99
CA GLN A 137 16.01 -3.17 3.43
C GLN A 137 16.20 -4.44 4.28
N ALA A 138 15.37 -4.63 5.31
CA ALA A 138 15.45 -5.80 6.18
C ALA A 138 15.26 -7.13 5.42
N LEU A 139 14.40 -7.13 4.39
CA LEU A 139 14.20 -8.26 3.49
C LEU A 139 15.46 -8.59 2.68
N LEU A 140 16.10 -7.58 2.09
CA LEU A 140 17.36 -7.73 1.36
C LEU A 140 18.47 -8.26 2.27
N ASP A 141 18.64 -7.66 3.44
CA ASP A 141 19.67 -8.05 4.42
C ASP A 141 19.47 -9.50 4.90
N SER A 142 18.22 -9.95 4.99
CA SER A 142 17.87 -11.33 5.37
C SER A 142 18.08 -12.35 4.24
N SER A 143 18.17 -11.88 2.99
CA SER A 143 18.43 -12.72 1.81
C SER A 143 19.92 -12.83 1.47
N ALA A 144 20.74 -11.89 1.96
CA ALA A 144 22.18 -11.93 1.77
C ALA A 144 22.80 -13.16 2.44
N PRO A 145 23.75 -13.87 1.80
CA PRO A 145 24.43 -15.00 2.41
C PRO A 145 25.12 -14.55 3.71
N VAL A 146 24.95 -15.33 4.77
CA VAL A 146 25.62 -15.09 6.06
C VAL A 146 27.12 -15.07 5.80
N ARG A 147 27.74 -13.90 5.87
CA ARG A 147 29.20 -13.81 5.95
C ARG A 147 29.58 -14.49 7.26
N THR A 148 30.13 -15.70 7.18
CA THR A 148 30.73 -16.37 8.32
C THR A 148 31.73 -15.40 8.93
N PRO A 149 31.65 -15.07 10.23
CA PRO A 149 32.65 -14.23 10.85
C PRO A 149 34.01 -14.88 10.59
N LEU A 150 34.90 -14.16 9.91
CA LEU A 150 36.29 -14.58 9.81
C LEU A 150 36.76 -14.73 11.25
N ARG A 151 37.18 -15.95 11.65
CA ARG A 151 37.82 -16.16 12.95
C ARG A 151 38.89 -15.08 13.12
N PRO A 152 39.03 -14.44 14.29
CA PRO A 152 40.07 -13.46 14.50
C PRO A 152 41.42 -14.16 14.36
N GLY A 153 42.01 -14.03 13.18
CA GLY A 153 43.42 -14.29 12.92
C GLY A 153 44.19 -13.14 13.53
N THR A 154 45.15 -13.49 14.37
CA THR A 154 46.08 -12.57 15.00
C THR A 154 46.87 -11.74 13.98
N SER A 155 47.09 -10.48 14.36
CA SER A 155 48.12 -9.51 13.92
C SER A 155 47.84 -8.60 12.72
N GLY A 156 47.97 -7.28 12.97
CA GLY A 156 48.53 -6.34 12.00
C GLY A 156 47.79 -5.03 11.75
N GLY A 157 48.07 -4.00 12.56
CA GLY A 157 48.32 -2.60 12.12
C GLY A 157 47.16 -1.79 11.49
N GLY A 158 46.80 -0.68 12.15
CA GLY A 158 45.68 0.19 11.80
C GLY A 158 45.82 1.05 10.54
N ALA A 159 44.68 1.56 10.09
CA ALA A 159 44.50 2.86 9.45
C ALA A 159 43.03 3.27 9.59
N GLU A 160 42.78 4.46 10.12
CA GLU A 160 41.46 5.06 10.31
C GLU A 160 40.85 5.50 8.98
N ALA A 161 39.52 5.36 8.86
CA ALA A 161 38.73 6.08 7.88
C ALA A 161 37.41 6.53 8.53
N SER A 162 37.28 7.84 8.67
CA SER A 162 36.08 8.56 9.08
C SER A 162 34.99 8.41 8.01
N GLY A 163 33.89 7.77 8.39
CA GLY A 163 32.65 7.72 7.62
C GLY A 163 31.47 7.91 8.57
N GLU A 164 30.66 8.93 8.32
CA GLU A 164 29.48 9.23 9.14
C GLU A 164 28.48 8.05 9.16
N PRO A 165 27.82 7.78 10.30
CA PRO A 165 26.84 6.71 10.37
C PRO A 165 25.52 7.19 9.75
N GLY A 166 25.33 6.86 8.47
CA GLY A 166 23.97 6.72 7.94
C GLY A 166 23.22 5.72 8.81
N ALA A 167 22.06 6.11 9.34
CA ALA A 167 21.26 5.32 10.26
C ALA A 167 20.79 4.01 9.59
N SER A 168 21.63 2.97 9.63
CA SER A 168 21.26 1.62 9.27
C SER A 168 20.28 1.12 10.33
N ILE A 169 19.06 0.81 9.91
CA ILE A 169 18.13 0.05 10.74
C ILE A 169 18.83 -1.28 11.03
N GLY A 170 19.25 -1.47 12.29
CA GLY A 170 19.99 -2.65 12.70
C GLY A 170 19.23 -3.93 12.34
N ARG A 171 19.99 -4.98 11.98
CA ARG A 171 19.43 -6.29 11.65
C ARG A 171 18.48 -6.73 12.79
N PRO A 172 17.25 -7.17 12.50
CA PRO A 172 16.34 -7.62 13.55
C PRO A 172 17.04 -8.70 14.37
N GLY A 173 17.11 -8.48 15.69
CA GLY A 173 17.76 -9.41 16.61
C GLY A 173 17.07 -10.76 16.53
N SER A 174 17.84 -11.83 16.36
CA SER A 174 17.35 -13.20 16.50
C SER A 174 16.86 -13.40 17.94
N SER A 175 15.65 -13.93 18.13
CA SER A 175 15.17 -14.25 19.48
C SER A 175 16.11 -15.25 20.16
N PRO A 176 16.33 -15.14 21.48
CA PRO A 176 17.27 -15.98 22.22
C PRO A 176 16.93 -17.49 22.17
N ASP A 177 15.69 -17.86 21.87
CA ASP A 177 15.20 -19.26 21.84
C ASP A 177 15.08 -19.89 20.44
N GLY A 178 15.57 -19.22 19.38
CA GLY A 178 15.46 -19.72 18.00
C GLY A 178 14.06 -19.58 17.38
N GLU A 179 13.08 -19.04 18.12
CA GLU A 179 11.78 -18.66 17.59
C GLU A 179 11.85 -17.39 16.74
N ARG A 180 11.20 -17.40 15.57
CA ARG A 180 11.12 -16.21 14.71
C ARG A 180 10.40 -15.08 15.42
N THR A 181 10.97 -13.88 15.41
CA THR A 181 10.33 -12.66 15.94
C THR A 181 9.03 -12.34 15.19
N PRO A 182 8.11 -11.55 15.77
CA PRO A 182 6.92 -11.07 15.06
C PRO A 182 7.26 -10.37 13.74
N LEU A 183 8.35 -9.60 13.69
CA LEU A 183 8.81 -8.92 12.49
C LEU A 183 9.29 -9.90 11.42
N GLU A 184 10.09 -10.90 11.78
CA GLU A 184 10.55 -11.94 10.83
C GLU A 184 9.38 -12.76 10.29
N ARG A 185 8.41 -13.10 11.15
CA ARG A 185 7.16 -13.74 10.72
C ARG A 185 6.42 -12.84 9.75
N TRP A 186 6.23 -11.56 10.06
CA TRP A 186 5.53 -10.61 9.18
C TRP A 186 6.23 -10.43 7.82
N LEU A 187 7.55 -10.23 7.81
CA LEU A 187 8.30 -9.99 6.57
C LEU A 187 8.28 -11.19 5.61
N ARG A 188 7.89 -12.40 6.05
CA ARG A 188 7.71 -13.54 5.13
C ARG A 188 6.76 -13.23 3.97
N HIS A 189 5.76 -12.37 4.19
CA HIS A 189 4.79 -11.98 3.15
C HIS A 189 5.42 -11.11 2.04
N GLY A 190 6.63 -10.58 2.26
CA GLY A 190 7.43 -9.88 1.24
C GLY A 190 8.40 -10.79 0.47
N ARG A 191 8.60 -12.05 0.88
CA ARG A 191 9.52 -12.99 0.19
C ARG A 191 9.13 -13.27 -1.27
N PRO A 192 7.84 -13.37 -1.64
CA PRO A 192 7.48 -13.49 -3.06
C PRO A 192 7.97 -12.32 -3.92
N ALA A 193 8.06 -11.10 -3.36
CA ALA A 193 8.59 -9.94 -4.07
C ALA A 193 10.10 -10.06 -4.31
N LEU A 194 10.87 -10.54 -3.33
CA LEU A 194 12.30 -10.86 -3.50
C LEU A 194 12.50 -11.90 -4.61
N ALA A 195 11.78 -13.02 -4.53
CA ALA A 195 11.88 -14.09 -5.54
C ALA A 195 11.48 -13.60 -6.94
N ARG A 196 10.50 -12.67 -7.03
CA ARG A 196 10.14 -12.01 -8.28
C ARG A 196 11.26 -11.12 -8.80
N MET A 197 11.89 -10.33 -7.95
CA MET A 197 13.00 -9.46 -8.33
C MET A 197 14.20 -10.26 -8.85
N GLU A 198 14.58 -11.34 -8.16
CA GLU A 198 15.65 -12.27 -8.61
C GLU A 198 15.34 -12.88 -9.98
N ARG A 199 14.09 -13.30 -10.19
CA ARG A 199 13.63 -13.87 -11.46
C ARG A 199 13.72 -12.85 -12.60
N ILE A 200 13.33 -11.60 -12.36
CA ILE A 200 13.47 -10.50 -13.32
C ILE A 200 14.94 -10.32 -13.69
N GLY A 201 15.84 -10.26 -12.69
CA GLY A 201 17.28 -10.12 -12.93
C GLY A 201 17.87 -11.27 -13.76
N ARG A 202 17.43 -12.51 -13.54
CA ARG A 202 17.89 -13.68 -14.30
C ARG A 202 17.35 -13.71 -15.74
N LEU A 203 16.08 -13.34 -15.95
CA LEU A 203 15.40 -13.51 -17.24
C LEU A 203 15.39 -12.25 -18.11
N GLY A 204 15.67 -11.07 -17.55
CA GLY A 204 15.57 -9.78 -18.24
C GLY A 204 14.15 -9.44 -18.71
N ARG A 205 13.11 -10.03 -18.10
CA ARG A 205 11.69 -9.87 -18.49
C ARG A 205 10.84 -9.46 -17.30
N GLY A 206 9.87 -8.58 -17.55
CA GLY A 206 8.93 -8.11 -16.53
C GLY A 206 9.52 -7.04 -15.60
N GLU A 207 10.55 -6.32 -16.06
CA GLU A 207 11.20 -5.26 -15.30
C GLU A 207 10.19 -4.21 -14.81
N VAL A 208 10.44 -3.73 -13.59
CA VAL A 208 9.86 -2.49 -13.10
C VAL A 208 10.79 -1.35 -13.51
N ALA A 209 10.22 -0.25 -13.95
CA ALA A 209 10.97 0.94 -14.31
C ALA A 209 10.19 2.19 -13.92
N LEU A 210 10.92 3.23 -13.54
CA LEU A 210 10.41 4.60 -13.52
C LEU A 210 10.56 5.17 -14.94
N SER A 211 9.56 5.91 -15.41
CA SER A 211 9.60 6.47 -16.77
C SER A 211 10.51 7.69 -16.91
N SER A 212 10.67 8.48 -15.85
CA SER A 212 11.42 9.74 -15.86
C SER A 212 12.86 9.64 -15.36
N ARG A 213 13.24 8.57 -14.67
CA ARG A 213 14.59 8.38 -14.12
C ARG A 213 14.97 6.91 -13.96
N ALA A 214 16.26 6.66 -13.75
CA ALA A 214 16.76 5.36 -13.35
C ALA A 214 16.35 5.01 -11.91
N ILE A 215 16.25 3.72 -11.63
CA ILE A 215 16.10 3.21 -10.27
C ILE A 215 17.43 3.39 -9.53
N ALA A 216 17.39 3.95 -8.33
CA ALA A 216 18.56 4.36 -7.56
C ALA A 216 19.34 3.17 -7.00
N ASP A 217 18.65 2.19 -6.41
CA ASP A 217 19.27 1.06 -5.72
C ASP A 217 18.36 -0.18 -5.69
N GLU A 218 18.85 -1.27 -5.09
CA GLU A 218 18.10 -2.52 -4.96
C GLU A 218 16.90 -2.41 -4.01
N VAL A 219 16.94 -1.53 -3.02
CA VAL A 219 15.84 -1.29 -2.08
C VAL A 219 14.66 -0.66 -2.80
N GLU A 220 14.93 0.35 -3.64
CA GLU A 220 13.93 0.99 -4.49
C GLU A 220 13.38 0.01 -5.53
N ARG A 221 14.24 -0.80 -6.16
CA ARG A 221 13.81 -1.86 -7.07
C ARG A 221 12.85 -2.83 -6.36
N LEU A 222 13.22 -3.30 -5.17
CA LEU A 222 12.39 -4.21 -4.39
C LEU A 222 11.07 -3.54 -3.97
N ALA A 223 11.09 -2.26 -3.60
CA ALA A 223 9.87 -1.53 -3.27
C ALA A 223 8.88 -1.47 -4.44
N LEU A 224 9.36 -1.22 -5.67
CA LEU A 224 8.52 -1.21 -6.88
C LEU A 224 7.99 -2.61 -7.23
N VAL A 225 8.85 -3.64 -7.15
CA VAL A 225 8.43 -5.04 -7.35
C VAL A 225 7.42 -5.46 -6.29
N ASN A 226 7.61 -5.04 -5.04
CA ASN A 226 6.74 -5.33 -3.93
C ASN A 226 5.33 -4.80 -4.18
N VAL A 227 5.17 -3.56 -4.65
CA VAL A 227 3.86 -3.01 -5.02
C VAL A 227 3.13 -3.94 -6.00
N ARG A 228 3.79 -4.40 -7.06
CA ARG A 228 3.19 -5.34 -8.03
C ARG A 228 2.86 -6.68 -7.38
N GLN A 229 3.74 -7.22 -6.54
CA GLN A 229 3.48 -8.46 -5.82
C GLN A 229 2.25 -8.38 -4.91
N GLN A 230 2.07 -7.27 -4.21
CA GLN A 230 0.95 -7.10 -3.30
C GLN A 230 -0.37 -6.87 -4.05
N LEU A 231 -0.34 -6.30 -5.26
CA LEU A 231 -1.51 -6.27 -6.15
C LEU A 231 -1.93 -7.67 -6.58
N ASP A 232 -0.96 -8.56 -6.84
CA ASP A 232 -1.28 -9.97 -7.14
C ASP A 232 -1.90 -10.66 -5.92
N HIS A 233 -1.35 -10.44 -4.72
CA HIS A 233 -1.95 -10.99 -3.49
C HIS A 233 -3.37 -10.45 -3.27
N LEU A 234 -3.64 -9.18 -3.58
CA LEU A 234 -5.01 -8.64 -3.52
C LEU A 234 -5.97 -9.41 -4.44
N MET A 235 -5.54 -9.79 -5.64
CA MET A 235 -6.33 -10.62 -6.55
C MET A 235 -6.55 -12.06 -6.06
N GLU A 236 -5.83 -12.52 -5.04
CA GLU A 236 -6.08 -13.81 -4.41
C GLU A 236 -7.23 -13.73 -3.39
N HIS A 237 -7.62 -12.55 -2.91
CA HIS A 237 -8.80 -12.35 -2.07
C HIS A 237 -10.08 -12.44 -2.91
N ALA A 238 -10.97 -13.38 -2.58
CA ALA A 238 -12.16 -13.68 -3.39
C ALA A 238 -13.06 -12.46 -3.65
N CYS A 239 -13.33 -11.65 -2.62
CA CYS A 239 -14.14 -10.43 -2.76
C CYS A 239 -13.52 -9.40 -3.71
N VAL A 240 -12.18 -9.25 -3.68
CA VAL A 240 -11.45 -8.36 -4.58
C VAL A 240 -11.51 -8.90 -6.01
N ALA A 241 -11.14 -10.17 -6.21
CA ALA A 241 -11.12 -10.80 -7.52
C ALA A 241 -12.49 -10.72 -8.22
N GLN A 242 -13.57 -11.00 -7.47
CA GLN A 242 -14.93 -10.90 -7.96
C GLN A 242 -15.29 -9.47 -8.38
N ARG A 243 -15.08 -8.49 -7.50
CA ARG A 243 -15.46 -7.09 -7.76
C ARG A 243 -14.64 -6.45 -8.88
N VAL A 244 -13.39 -6.86 -9.06
CA VAL A 244 -12.56 -6.46 -10.21
C VAL A 244 -13.10 -7.07 -11.50
N ALA A 245 -13.44 -8.36 -11.50
CA ALA A 245 -14.00 -9.04 -12.67
C ALA A 245 -15.36 -8.45 -13.10
N GLU A 246 -16.17 -7.98 -12.14
CA GLU A 246 -17.43 -7.27 -12.38
C GLU A 246 -17.23 -5.81 -12.83
N GLY A 247 -15.99 -5.30 -12.83
CA GLY A 247 -15.67 -3.91 -13.18
C GLY A 247 -16.07 -2.88 -12.12
N GLY A 248 -16.46 -3.34 -10.92
CA GLY A 248 -16.90 -2.47 -9.83
C GLY A 248 -15.79 -2.07 -8.85
N LEU A 249 -14.59 -2.63 -8.99
CA LEU A 249 -13.41 -2.31 -8.20
C LEU A 249 -12.18 -2.16 -9.09
N ALA A 250 -11.45 -1.06 -8.91
CA ALA A 250 -10.17 -0.79 -9.56
C ALA A 250 -8.99 -1.02 -8.62
N LEU A 251 -7.90 -1.60 -9.12
CA LEU A 251 -6.65 -1.69 -8.37
C LEU A 251 -5.63 -0.69 -8.90
N HIS A 252 -4.81 -0.10 -8.03
CA HIS A 252 -3.77 0.85 -8.40
C HIS A 252 -2.47 0.54 -7.66
N GLY A 253 -1.37 0.49 -8.39
CA GLY A 253 -0.03 0.49 -7.80
C GLY A 253 0.48 1.93 -7.71
N MET A 254 0.96 2.33 -6.55
CA MET A 254 1.57 3.64 -6.33
C MET A 254 2.96 3.49 -5.69
N TYR A 255 3.85 4.41 -6.02
CA TYR A 255 5.16 4.53 -5.41
C TYR A 255 5.45 5.99 -5.08
N PHE A 256 5.84 6.27 -3.83
CA PHE A 256 6.14 7.62 -3.37
C PHE A 256 7.64 7.80 -3.12
N GLN A 257 8.28 8.67 -3.91
CA GLN A 257 9.65 9.10 -3.68
C GLN A 257 9.66 10.19 -2.62
N VAL A 258 10.02 9.81 -1.39
CA VAL A 258 9.96 10.69 -0.21
C VAL A 258 10.85 11.92 -0.35
N ALA A 259 12.08 11.77 -0.87
CA ALA A 259 13.04 12.87 -0.95
C ALA A 259 12.61 13.99 -1.91
N GLU A 260 11.87 13.64 -2.97
CA GLU A 260 11.41 14.56 -4.01
C GLU A 260 9.94 14.94 -3.85
N ALA A 261 9.24 14.36 -2.85
CA ALA A 261 7.79 14.44 -2.71
C ALA A 261 7.02 14.08 -4.00
N GLN A 262 7.54 13.12 -4.78
CA GLN A 262 6.99 12.75 -6.09
C GLN A 262 6.24 11.41 -6.01
N ALA A 263 4.97 11.43 -6.40
CA ALA A 263 4.15 10.23 -6.57
C ALA A 263 4.32 9.64 -7.98
N TYR A 264 4.34 8.31 -8.08
CA TYR A 264 4.31 7.57 -9.33
C TYR A 264 3.19 6.54 -9.29
N VAL A 265 2.53 6.30 -10.42
CA VAL A 265 1.47 5.30 -10.57
C VAL A 265 1.90 4.24 -11.57
N LEU A 266 1.64 2.98 -11.22
CA LEU A 266 1.86 1.85 -12.10
C LEU A 266 0.89 1.94 -13.29
N ASP A 267 1.46 1.92 -14.49
CA ASP A 267 0.71 1.69 -15.72
C ASP A 267 0.68 0.17 -16.00
N ALA A 268 -0.51 -0.43 -15.97
CA ALA A 268 -0.64 -1.88 -16.14
C ALA A 268 -0.28 -2.37 -17.55
N GLY A 269 -0.44 -1.52 -18.57
CA GLY A 269 -0.11 -1.89 -19.96
C GLY A 269 1.38 -2.05 -20.19
N THR A 270 2.20 -1.18 -19.61
CA THR A 270 3.65 -1.15 -19.79
C THR A 270 4.42 -1.76 -18.62
N GLY A 271 3.79 -1.89 -17.44
CA GLY A 271 4.45 -2.29 -16.20
C GLY A 271 5.40 -1.22 -15.62
N ARG A 272 5.35 0.02 -16.14
CA ARG A 272 6.18 1.14 -15.71
C ARG A 272 5.45 2.03 -14.71
N PHE A 273 6.20 2.65 -13.83
CA PHE A 273 5.70 3.67 -12.92
C PHE A 273 5.85 5.06 -13.58
N LEU A 274 4.72 5.73 -13.79
CA LEU A 274 4.62 7.04 -14.41
C LEU A 274 4.51 8.12 -13.33
N PRO A 275 5.28 9.22 -13.39
CA PRO A 275 5.15 10.29 -12.42
C PRO A 275 3.76 10.92 -12.53
N VAL A 276 3.10 11.10 -11.39
CA VAL A 276 1.90 11.93 -11.31
C VAL A 276 2.33 13.36 -11.54
N ARG A 277 1.91 13.93 -12.66
CA ARG A 277 2.15 15.34 -12.97
C ARG A 277 1.03 16.20 -12.38
N PRO A 278 1.35 17.37 -11.84
CA PRO A 278 0.34 18.34 -11.47
C PRO A 278 -0.30 18.89 -12.77
N ASP A 279 -1.37 18.25 -13.25
CA ASP A 279 -2.19 18.77 -14.34
C ASP A 279 -3.67 18.81 -13.90
N HIS A 280 -4.35 19.92 -14.23
CA HIS A 280 -5.73 20.22 -13.85
C HIS A 280 -6.73 19.16 -14.38
N GLY A 281 -6.98 18.09 -13.62
CA GLY A 281 -8.19 17.25 -13.76
C GLY A 281 -8.07 15.94 -14.56
N ALA A 282 -6.90 15.33 -14.74
CA ALA A 282 -6.81 13.99 -15.36
C ALA A 282 -7.02 12.85 -14.33
N PRO A 283 -7.85 11.83 -14.62
CA PRO A 283 -8.06 10.69 -13.72
C PRO A 283 -6.85 9.76 -13.66
N MET A 284 -6.68 9.10 -12.51
CA MET A 284 -5.56 8.17 -12.24
C MET A 284 -5.62 6.93 -13.16
N PRO A 285 -4.48 6.45 -13.69
CA PRO A 285 -4.43 5.20 -14.46
C PRO A 285 -4.90 4.01 -13.63
N VAL A 286 -5.80 3.18 -14.20
CA VAL A 286 -6.33 1.96 -13.56
C VAL A 286 -5.46 0.76 -13.89
N CYS A 287 -5.02 0.00 -12.89
CA CYS A 287 -4.42 -1.31 -13.11
C CYS A 287 -5.49 -2.41 -13.08
N LEU A 288 -5.95 -2.89 -14.24
CA LEU A 288 -6.65 -4.17 -14.30
C LEU A 288 -5.63 -5.31 -14.42
N ALA A 289 -5.63 -6.22 -13.45
CA ALA A 289 -4.97 -7.51 -13.61
C ALA A 289 -5.64 -8.28 -14.76
N ALA A 290 -4.84 -8.92 -15.61
CA ALA A 290 -5.31 -9.64 -16.78
C ALA A 290 -6.44 -10.61 -16.43
N THR A 291 -7.54 -10.53 -17.18
CA THR A 291 -8.64 -11.49 -17.14
C THR A 291 -8.09 -12.91 -17.28
N ALA A 292 -8.34 -13.77 -16.30
CA ALA A 292 -8.17 -15.21 -16.49
C ALA A 292 -9.05 -15.63 -17.69
N ALA A 293 -8.44 -16.22 -18.72
CA ALA A 293 -9.17 -16.70 -19.88
C ALA A 293 -10.26 -17.70 -19.46
N PRO A 294 -11.45 -17.69 -20.09
CA PRO A 294 -12.49 -18.67 -19.79
C PRO A 294 -11.98 -20.07 -20.12
N THR A 295 -11.93 -20.94 -19.11
CA THR A 295 -11.74 -22.37 -19.29
C THR A 295 -12.84 -22.90 -20.22
N ARG A 296 -12.46 -23.34 -21.43
CA ARG A 296 -13.40 -24.04 -22.33
C ARG A 296 -13.97 -25.26 -21.59
N PRO A 297 -15.29 -25.52 -21.64
CA PRO A 297 -15.82 -26.78 -21.17
C PRO A 297 -15.20 -27.91 -21.99
N GLY A 298 -14.56 -28.86 -21.30
CA GLY A 298 -13.97 -30.04 -21.90
C GLY A 298 -15.00 -30.76 -22.76
N ARG A 299 -14.59 -31.08 -23.99
CA ARG A 299 -15.37 -31.94 -24.89
C ARG A 299 -15.65 -33.26 -24.18
N GLY A 300 -16.93 -33.57 -24.06
CA GLY A 300 -17.42 -34.85 -23.58
C GLY A 300 -16.82 -36.01 -24.34
N HIS A 301 -16.68 -37.12 -23.61
CA HIS A 301 -16.25 -38.43 -24.08
C HIS A 301 -16.88 -38.81 -25.42
N SER A 302 -16.02 -39.22 -26.36
CA SER A 302 -16.42 -40.01 -27.52
C SER A 302 -16.94 -41.37 -27.05
N GLY A 303 -18.24 -41.59 -27.21
CA GLY A 303 -18.88 -42.88 -27.04
C GLY A 303 -18.39 -43.87 -28.09
N VAL A 304 -18.02 -45.06 -27.62
CA VAL A 304 -17.91 -46.27 -28.44
C VAL A 304 -19.32 -46.82 -28.59
N ALA A 305 -19.77 -46.94 -29.83
CA ALA A 305 -21.04 -47.55 -30.20
C ALA A 305 -20.97 -49.07 -30.08
N GLU A 306 -21.99 -49.72 -29.51
CA GLU A 306 -22.42 -51.08 -29.88
C GLU A 306 -23.95 -51.24 -29.72
N ARG A 307 -24.61 -51.35 -30.88
CA ARG A 307 -25.70 -52.25 -31.31
C ARG A 307 -26.77 -52.74 -30.30
N GLY A 308 -28.02 -52.34 -30.56
CA GLY A 308 -29.10 -53.22 -31.07
C GLY A 308 -29.90 -54.11 -30.11
N GLY A 309 -31.23 -53.85 -30.01
CA GLY A 309 -32.26 -54.75 -29.45
C GLY A 309 -33.43 -53.96 -28.82
N ASP A 310 -34.38 -53.48 -29.62
CA ASP A 310 -35.76 -53.97 -29.85
C ASP A 310 -36.81 -53.47 -28.83
N PRO A 311 -37.95 -52.87 -29.24
CA PRO A 311 -38.89 -52.17 -28.36
C PRO A 311 -40.15 -53.00 -28.07
N SER A 312 -40.53 -53.11 -26.81
CA SER A 312 -41.88 -53.55 -26.46
C SER A 312 -42.37 -53.06 -25.09
N GLN A 313 -43.38 -52.18 -25.15
CA GLN A 313 -44.59 -52.14 -24.30
C GLN A 313 -44.60 -51.40 -22.94
N GLY A 314 -45.71 -50.64 -22.75
CA GLY A 314 -46.26 -50.14 -21.48
C GLY A 314 -46.01 -48.63 -21.25
N ALA A 315 -46.79 -47.66 -21.72
CA ALA A 315 -48.21 -47.33 -21.46
C ALA A 315 -48.55 -47.02 -19.99
N LEU A 316 -48.93 -45.74 -19.74
CA LEU A 316 -49.75 -45.19 -18.63
C LEU A 316 -49.03 -45.15 -17.25
N GLU A 317 -49.15 -44.15 -16.38
CA GLU A 317 -50.27 -43.24 -16.09
C GLU A 317 -49.77 -42.02 -15.26
N LEU A 318 -50.47 -40.89 -15.40
CA LEU A 318 -50.37 -39.69 -14.56
C LEU A 318 -51.20 -39.88 -13.27
N GLY A 319 -50.71 -39.39 -12.13
CA GLY A 319 -51.58 -38.86 -11.08
C GLY A 319 -51.22 -39.20 -9.64
N ARG A 320 -50.54 -38.28 -8.95
CA ARG A 320 -51.03 -37.47 -7.80
C ARG A 320 -49.87 -36.80 -7.09
#